data_AF-X1L318-F1
#
_entry.id   AF-X1L318-F1
#
_cell.length_a   1.000
_cell.length_b   1.000
_cell.length_c   1.000
_cell.angle_alpha   90.00
_cell.angle_beta   90.00
_cell.angle_gamma   90.00
#
_symmetry.space_group_name_H-M   'P 1'
#
loop_
_entity.id
_entity.type
_entity.pdbx_description
1 polymer ?
#
loop_
_entity_poly.entity_id
_entity_poly.type
_entity_poly.pdbx_seq_one_letter_code
_entity_poly.pdbx_strand_id
1 'polypeptide(L)'
;MRTFHTGGVVGTDITSGLPRVEELFEARIPKASAIISEIDGNVEVIDTDEGNKVRITSSEFCLDEYELSPGMKAAVDDGQLVDVGTILLHPVPPSEETEERDTQLPAIAEQRPIVARVAGEVVIEDGRFYIKYEEREEREYIVPHGTRLLVKTGSKVKAGEQLTEGIIDPHDILQIIGKEAVQRHLIDEIQKVYRSQGVNIHDKHIAIIAC
;
A
#
# COMPACT_ATOMS: atom_id res chain seq x y z
N MET A 1 -48.02 -20.15 4.24
CA MET A 1 -46.63 -20.68 4.29
C MET A 1 -46.50 -21.78 3.24
N ARG A 2 -45.56 -21.63 2.31
CA ARG A 2 -45.10 -22.68 1.39
C ARG A 2 -43.59 -22.53 1.28
N THR A 3 -42.82 -23.50 1.78
CA THR A 3 -41.39 -23.61 1.51
C THR A 3 -41.24 -24.68 0.44
N PHE A 4 -40.74 -24.28 -0.74
CA PHE A 4 -40.32 -25.21 -1.77
C PHE A 4 -38.86 -25.61 -1.52
N HIS A 5 -38.65 -26.92 -1.44
CA HIS A 5 -37.37 -27.58 -1.64
C HIS A 5 -37.27 -27.92 -3.14
N THR A 6 -36.44 -27.21 -3.89
CA THR A 6 -36.05 -27.66 -5.23
C THR A 6 -34.55 -27.76 -5.26
N GLY A 7 -34.06 -29.00 -5.21
CA GLY A 7 -32.66 -29.32 -5.37
C GLY A 7 -32.19 -29.08 -6.80
N GLY A 8 -30.88 -28.81 -6.91
CA GLY A 8 -30.11 -28.98 -8.14
C GLY A 8 -29.95 -27.73 -9.00
N VAL A 9 -29.06 -26.82 -8.59
CA VAL A 9 -28.24 -26.07 -9.54
C VAL A 9 -26.79 -26.23 -9.10
N VAL A 10 -26.03 -27.00 -9.87
CA VAL A 10 -24.58 -27.13 -9.77
C VAL A 10 -23.98 -25.82 -10.30
N GLY A 11 -23.38 -25.03 -9.42
CA GLY A 11 -22.73 -23.77 -9.79
C GLY A 11 -22.31 -22.97 -8.57
N THR A 12 -21.13 -23.31 -8.03
CA THR A 12 -20.28 -22.45 -7.18
C THR A 12 -20.94 -21.81 -5.95
N ASP A 13 -20.93 -22.55 -4.84
CA ASP A 13 -20.89 -22.07 -3.44
C ASP A 13 -21.67 -20.78 -3.11
N ILE A 14 -22.99 -20.79 -3.33
CA ILE A 14 -23.92 -19.76 -2.85
C ILE A 14 -24.59 -20.32 -1.59
N THR A 15 -24.07 -20.02 -0.41
CA THR A 15 -24.66 -20.46 0.86
C THR A 15 -26.02 -19.79 1.08
N SER A 16 -27.08 -20.46 0.62
CA SER A 16 -28.47 -20.39 1.10
C SER A 16 -29.13 -19.02 1.34
N GLY A 17 -28.65 -17.96 0.69
CA GLY A 17 -29.33 -16.67 0.68
C GLY A 17 -29.26 -15.89 1.99
N LEU A 18 -30.19 -16.12 2.91
CA LEU A 18 -30.29 -15.39 4.17
C LEU A 18 -29.07 -15.57 5.11
N PRO A 19 -28.52 -16.79 5.28
CA PRO A 19 -27.36 -17.00 6.15
C PRO A 19 -26.12 -16.26 5.67
N ARG A 20 -25.95 -16.13 4.35
CA ARG A 20 -24.85 -15.35 3.77
C ARG A 20 -24.99 -13.86 4.04
N VAL A 21 -26.22 -13.34 3.97
CA VAL A 21 -26.50 -11.92 4.31
C VAL A 21 -26.25 -11.67 5.79
N GLU A 22 -26.64 -12.59 6.67
CA GLU A 22 -26.34 -12.53 8.12
C GLU A 22 -24.84 -12.54 8.39
N GLU A 23 -24.08 -13.43 7.74
CA GLU A 23 -22.61 -13.46 7.83
C GLU A 23 -21.97 -12.11 7.42
N LEU A 24 -22.46 -11.49 6.34
CA LEU A 24 -21.97 -10.21 5.86
C LEU A 24 -22.29 -9.06 6.83
N PHE A 25 -23.49 -9.04 7.40
CA PHE A 25 -23.89 -8.01 8.37
C PHE A 25 -23.20 -8.15 9.72
N GLU A 26 -22.90 -9.38 10.13
CA GLU A 26 -22.15 -9.64 11.37
C GLU A 26 -20.64 -9.60 11.16
N ALA A 27 -20.17 -9.30 9.94
CA ALA A 27 -18.76 -9.35 9.55
C ALA A 27 -18.07 -10.65 9.99
N ARG A 28 -18.74 -11.80 9.87
CA ARG A 28 -18.14 -13.07 10.26
C ARG A 28 -17.03 -13.46 9.29
N ILE A 29 -15.91 -13.95 9.83
CA ILE A 29 -14.80 -14.49 9.04
C ILE A 29 -15.33 -15.66 8.18
N PRO A 30 -15.23 -15.58 6.85
CA PRO A 30 -15.68 -16.65 5.96
C PRO A 30 -14.90 -17.94 6.16
N LYS A 31 -15.55 -19.10 5.99
CA LYS A 31 -14.90 -20.41 6.13
C LYS A 31 -13.87 -20.71 5.05
N ALA A 32 -14.07 -20.17 3.85
CA ALA A 32 -13.17 -20.27 2.71
C ALA A 32 -12.64 -18.87 2.36
N SER A 33 -11.86 -18.26 3.27
CA SER A 33 -11.34 -16.92 3.04
C SER A 33 -10.31 -16.90 1.90
N ALA A 34 -10.44 -15.92 1.01
CA ALA A 34 -9.43 -15.63 0.02
C ALA A 34 -8.32 -14.79 0.64
N ILE A 35 -7.07 -15.12 0.32
CA ILE A 35 -5.92 -14.28 0.62
C ILE A 35 -5.90 -13.15 -0.39
N ILE A 36 -5.82 -11.91 0.08
CA ILE A 36 -5.70 -10.71 -0.77
C ILE A 36 -4.35 -10.04 -0.58
N SER A 37 -3.85 -9.37 -1.61
CA SER A 37 -2.62 -8.60 -1.53
C SER A 37 -2.82 -7.40 -0.61
N GLU A 38 -1.86 -7.11 0.24
CA GLU A 38 -1.90 -5.89 1.06
C GLU A 38 -1.12 -4.72 0.44
N ILE A 39 -0.28 -4.99 -0.57
CA ILE A 39 0.51 -3.97 -1.29
C ILE A 39 0.38 -4.12 -2.80
N ASP A 40 0.64 -3.04 -3.51
CA ASP A 40 0.86 -3.08 -4.95
C ASP A 40 2.22 -3.73 -5.24
N GLY A 41 2.35 -4.51 -6.31
CA GLY A 41 3.65 -5.06 -6.65
C GLY A 41 3.68 -6.15 -7.70
N ASN A 42 4.87 -6.71 -7.89
CA ASN A 42 5.11 -7.88 -8.75
C ASN A 42 5.05 -9.16 -7.91
N VAL A 43 4.36 -10.16 -8.43
CA VAL A 43 4.15 -11.45 -7.78
C VAL A 43 5.28 -12.43 -8.10
N GLU A 44 5.73 -13.15 -7.10
CA GLU A 44 6.58 -14.32 -7.21
C GLU A 44 5.98 -15.48 -6.41
N VAL A 45 5.67 -16.58 -7.10
CA VAL A 45 5.15 -17.80 -6.48
C VAL A 45 6.29 -18.79 -6.31
N ILE A 46 6.47 -19.27 -5.08
CA ILE A 46 7.51 -20.22 -4.67
C ILE A 46 6.81 -21.47 -4.15
N ASP A 47 7.05 -22.62 -4.78
CA ASP A 47 6.55 -23.90 -4.30
C ASP A 47 7.36 -24.35 -3.07
N THR A 48 6.68 -24.76 -2.01
CA THR A 48 7.29 -25.25 -0.76
C THR A 48 6.64 -26.57 -0.33
N ASP A 49 7.27 -27.28 0.61
CA ASP A 49 6.73 -28.55 1.13
C ASP A 49 5.37 -28.37 1.84
N GLU A 50 5.06 -27.16 2.33
CA GLU A 50 3.83 -26.83 3.07
C GLU A 50 2.74 -26.17 2.22
N GLY A 51 3.04 -25.84 0.96
CA GLY A 51 2.11 -25.20 0.04
C GLY A 51 2.83 -24.27 -0.91
N ASN A 52 2.10 -23.28 -1.43
CA ASN A 52 2.70 -22.23 -2.24
C ASN A 52 2.97 -21.02 -1.34
N LYS A 53 4.10 -20.36 -1.53
CA LYS A 53 4.40 -19.08 -0.91
C LYS A 53 4.33 -18.01 -1.98
N VAL A 54 3.47 -17.02 -1.79
CA VAL A 54 3.31 -15.89 -2.71
C VAL A 54 4.05 -14.70 -2.11
N ARG A 55 5.10 -14.24 -2.76
CA ARG A 55 5.83 -13.02 -2.40
C ARG A 55 5.41 -11.90 -3.34
N ILE A 56 5.17 -10.73 -2.78
CA ILE A 56 4.82 -9.52 -3.52
C ILE A 56 5.89 -8.48 -3.20
N THR A 57 6.53 -7.95 -4.23
CA THR A 57 7.57 -6.93 -4.11
C THR A 57 7.11 -5.64 -4.77
N SER A 58 7.04 -4.57 -3.98
CA SER A 58 6.91 -3.19 -4.45
C SER A 58 8.30 -2.55 -4.47
N SER A 59 8.61 -1.82 -5.55
CA SER A 59 9.88 -1.11 -5.72
C SER A 59 9.60 0.22 -6.39
N GLU A 60 9.77 1.33 -5.67
CA GLU A 60 9.55 2.68 -6.18
C GLU A 60 10.78 3.55 -5.89
N PHE A 61 11.08 4.49 -6.80
CA PHE A 61 12.13 5.48 -6.56
C PHE A 61 11.53 6.71 -5.92
N CYS A 62 12.00 7.03 -4.73
CA CYS A 62 11.61 8.20 -3.97
C CYS A 62 12.70 9.29 -4.09
N LEU A 63 12.28 10.55 -3.97
CA LEU A 63 13.17 11.72 -3.99
C LEU A 63 13.03 12.46 -2.67
N ASP A 64 14.12 12.60 -1.92
CA ASP A 64 14.18 13.45 -0.74
C ASP A 64 14.78 14.81 -1.11
N GLU A 65 13.98 15.87 -1.02
CA GLU A 65 14.35 17.23 -1.42
C GLU A 65 15.00 18.01 -0.25
N TYR A 66 16.10 18.70 -0.56
CA TYR A 66 16.84 19.55 0.35
C TYR A 66 16.79 21.00 -0.14
N GLU A 67 16.35 21.89 0.75
CA GLU A 67 16.34 23.33 0.49
C GLU A 67 17.74 23.93 0.69
N LEU A 68 18.24 24.60 -0.34
CA LEU A 68 19.47 25.38 -0.25
C LEU A 68 19.19 26.78 0.30
N SER A 69 19.76 27.08 1.48
CA SER A 69 19.89 28.46 1.91
C SER A 69 21.07 29.14 1.19
N PRO A 70 20.93 30.39 0.70
CA PRO A 70 22.04 31.11 0.09
C PRO A 70 23.17 31.28 1.11
N GLY A 71 24.38 30.78 0.79
CA GLY A 71 25.53 30.75 1.71
C GLY A 71 26.00 29.35 2.13
N MET A 72 25.37 28.28 1.63
CA MET A 72 25.82 26.90 1.79
C MET A 72 26.61 26.45 0.55
N LYS A 73 27.75 25.79 0.75
CA LYS A 73 28.51 25.14 -0.33
C LYS A 73 28.28 23.63 -0.29
N ALA A 74 28.12 23.02 -1.45
CA ALA A 74 28.01 21.58 -1.61
C ALA A 74 29.30 20.87 -1.20
N ALA A 75 29.17 19.76 -0.46
CA ALA A 75 30.27 18.89 -0.07
C ALA A 75 30.27 17.56 -0.85
N VAL A 76 29.27 17.33 -1.69
CA VAL A 76 29.07 16.13 -2.51
C VAL A 76 28.87 16.51 -3.97
N ASP A 77 29.26 15.61 -4.87
CA ASP A 77 29.09 15.78 -6.32
C ASP A 77 27.76 15.19 -6.83
N ASP A 78 27.32 15.64 -8.00
CA ASP A 78 26.15 15.07 -8.70
C ASP A 78 26.43 13.61 -9.12
N GLY A 79 25.47 12.72 -8.87
CA GLY A 79 25.57 11.27 -9.07
C GLY A 79 26.33 10.53 -7.97
N GLN A 80 26.76 11.20 -6.89
CA GLN A 80 27.46 10.54 -5.78
C GLN A 80 26.48 9.72 -4.92
N LEU A 81 26.85 8.46 -4.63
CA LEU A 81 26.16 7.67 -3.60
C LEU A 81 26.58 8.14 -2.21
N VAL A 82 25.60 8.46 -1.37
CA VAL A 82 25.78 8.94 0.00
C VAL A 82 25.05 8.04 0.99
N ASP A 83 25.58 7.94 2.20
CA ASP A 83 24.95 7.22 3.31
C ASP A 83 24.18 8.19 4.22
N VAL A 84 23.33 7.65 5.08
CA VAL A 84 22.66 8.45 6.13
C VAL A 84 23.69 9.14 7.00
N GLY A 85 23.55 10.46 7.16
CA GLY A 85 24.45 11.28 7.96
C GLY A 85 25.64 11.88 7.17
N THR A 86 25.82 11.54 5.90
CA THR A 86 26.85 12.20 5.06
C THR A 86 26.54 13.69 4.93
N ILE A 87 27.54 14.54 5.12
CA ILE A 87 27.38 15.99 4.99
C ILE A 87 27.19 16.33 3.52
N LEU A 88 26.02 16.89 3.19
CA LEU A 88 25.70 17.34 1.84
C LEU A 88 26.12 18.80 1.64
N LEU A 89 25.91 19.63 2.66
CA LEU A 89 26.13 21.07 2.59
C LEU A 89 26.86 21.55 3.84
N HIS A 90 27.92 22.31 3.63
CA HIS A 90 28.59 23.03 4.70
C HIS A 90 28.21 24.51 4.67
N PRO A 91 28.05 25.14 5.85
CA PRO A 91 27.98 26.59 5.93
C PRO A 91 29.29 27.17 5.41
N VAL A 92 29.22 28.15 4.51
CA VAL A 92 30.40 28.94 4.18
C VAL A 92 30.70 29.82 5.40
N PRO A 93 31.81 29.62 6.13
CA PRO A 93 32.20 30.56 7.16
C PRO A 93 32.41 31.94 6.48
N PRO A 94 32.05 33.05 7.15
CA PRO A 94 32.11 34.40 6.58
C PRO A 94 33.56 34.91 6.44
N SER A 95 34.43 34.19 5.72
CA SER A 95 35.86 34.48 5.65
C SER A 95 36.40 34.77 4.25
N GLU A 96 35.55 35.19 3.30
CA GLU A 96 36.01 35.77 2.03
C GLU A 96 35.07 36.89 1.57
N GLU A 97 35.05 38.02 2.28
CA GLU A 97 34.90 39.38 1.71
C GLU A 97 35.08 40.44 2.80
N THR A 98 36.27 41.07 2.78
CA THR A 98 36.64 42.44 3.19
C THR A 98 36.32 42.95 4.61
N GLU A 99 37.38 43.53 5.18
CA GLU A 99 37.48 44.25 6.43
C GLU A 99 36.37 45.30 6.71
N GLU A 100 36.13 45.49 8.02
CA GLU A 100 35.56 46.67 8.67
C GLU A 100 34.08 47.03 8.42
N ARG A 101 33.22 46.75 9.43
CA ARG A 101 32.67 47.81 10.29
C ARG A 101 31.82 47.25 11.45
N ASP A 102 32.05 47.85 12.61
CA ASP A 102 31.20 47.84 13.81
C ASP A 102 29.71 47.87 13.46
N THR A 103 28.92 47.01 14.13
CA THR A 103 27.87 47.39 15.12
C THR A 103 26.89 46.21 15.27
N GLN A 104 26.70 45.76 16.53
CA GLN A 104 25.66 44.83 17.00
C GLN A 104 25.64 43.43 16.38
N LEU A 105 26.00 42.41 17.17
CA LEU A 105 25.73 41.01 16.85
C LEU A 105 24.22 40.81 16.63
N PRO A 106 23.76 40.47 15.41
CA PRO A 106 22.55 39.68 15.26
C PRO A 106 22.92 38.23 15.58
N ALA A 107 21.98 37.46 16.12
CA ALA A 107 22.18 36.05 16.47
C ALA A 107 22.90 35.30 15.34
N ILE A 108 24.10 34.80 15.63
CA ILE A 108 24.79 33.83 14.78
C ILE A 108 23.86 32.64 14.70
N ALA A 109 23.07 32.57 13.63
CA ALA A 109 22.37 31.36 13.27
C ALA A 109 23.47 30.30 13.15
N GLU A 110 23.51 29.37 14.10
CA GLU A 110 24.31 28.15 13.97
C GLU A 110 23.85 27.47 12.69
N GLN A 111 24.46 27.82 11.55
CA GLN A 111 24.19 27.17 10.29
C GLN A 111 24.83 25.79 10.40
N ARG A 112 24.06 24.84 10.92
CA ARG A 112 24.52 23.46 11.07
C ARG A 112 24.69 22.85 9.69
N PRO A 113 25.71 22.01 9.48
CA PRO A 113 25.86 21.29 8.22
C PRO A 113 24.59 20.46 7.97
N ILE A 114 24.10 20.51 6.73
CA ILE A 114 22.96 19.69 6.33
C ILE A 114 23.51 18.33 5.96
N VAL A 115 22.98 17.30 6.62
CA VAL A 115 23.35 15.90 6.41
C VAL A 115 22.24 15.16 5.68
N ALA A 116 22.62 14.12 4.94
CA ALA A 116 21.70 13.20 4.28
C ALA A 116 20.82 12.49 5.31
N ARG A 117 19.50 12.58 5.12
CA ARG A 117 18.47 11.87 5.90
C ARG A 117 18.32 10.43 5.45
N VAL A 118 18.57 10.17 4.16
CA VAL A 118 18.43 8.87 3.51
C VAL A 118 19.68 8.54 2.71
N ALA A 119 19.99 7.25 2.59
CA ALA A 119 21.06 6.79 1.71
C ALA A 119 20.54 6.71 0.26
N GLY A 120 21.34 7.16 -0.69
CA GLY A 120 20.92 7.19 -2.09
C GLY A 120 21.89 7.94 -2.99
N GLU A 121 21.47 8.16 -4.22
CA GLU A 121 22.21 8.91 -5.23
C GLU A 121 21.84 10.39 -5.16
N VAL A 122 22.84 11.25 -5.00
CA VAL A 122 22.64 12.70 -5.01
C VAL A 122 22.38 13.16 -6.45
N VAL A 123 21.30 13.90 -6.64
CA VAL A 123 20.93 14.53 -7.91
C VAL A 123 20.84 16.04 -7.69
N ILE A 124 21.63 16.81 -8.44
CA ILE A 124 21.71 18.27 -8.32
C ILE A 124 21.15 18.90 -9.60
N GLU A 125 19.94 19.44 -9.53
CA GLU A 125 19.27 20.13 -10.66
C GLU A 125 18.86 21.56 -10.27
N ASP A 126 19.17 22.55 -11.11
CA ASP A 126 18.73 23.96 -10.96
C ASP A 126 18.97 24.59 -9.56
N GLY A 127 20.03 24.19 -8.86
CA GLY A 127 20.31 24.66 -7.50
C GLY A 127 19.40 24.05 -6.44
N ARG A 128 18.82 22.88 -6.71
CA ARG A 128 18.09 22.03 -5.75
C ARG A 128 18.83 20.70 -5.61
N PHE A 129 18.83 20.18 -4.39
CA PHE A 129 19.48 18.91 -4.06
C PHE A 129 18.40 17.88 -3.77
N TYR A 130 18.45 16.77 -4.48
CA TYR A 130 17.58 15.62 -4.25
C TYR A 130 18.45 14.40 -3.94
N ILE A 131 18.04 13.58 -2.98
CA ILE A 131 18.57 12.22 -2.87
C ILE A 131 17.54 11.27 -3.46
N LYS A 132 17.93 10.61 -4.54
CA LYS A 132 17.17 9.53 -5.15
C LYS A 132 17.50 8.22 -4.45
N TYR A 133 16.49 7.59 -3.87
CA TYR A 133 16.63 6.29 -3.22
C TYR A 133 15.54 5.34 -3.71
N GLU A 134 15.83 4.04 -3.69
CA GLU A 134 14.86 3.00 -3.99
C GLU A 134 14.22 2.54 -2.68
N GLU A 135 12.91 2.68 -2.57
CA GLU A 135 12.13 2.10 -1.49
C GLU A 135 11.56 0.76 -1.97
N ARG A 136 11.96 -0.32 -1.28
CA ARG A 136 11.52 -1.68 -1.57
C ARG A 136 10.75 -2.24 -0.39
N GLU A 137 9.49 -2.58 -0.63
CA GLU A 137 8.63 -3.25 0.34
C GLU A 137 8.30 -4.67 -0.15
N GLU A 138 8.35 -5.65 0.73
CA GLU A 138 7.99 -7.04 0.42
C GLU A 138 6.98 -7.59 1.41
N ARG A 139 5.98 -8.32 0.90
CA ARG A 139 5.03 -9.07 1.71
C ARG A 139 4.92 -10.50 1.22
N GLU A 140 4.83 -11.42 2.16
CA GLU A 140 4.82 -12.85 1.91
C GLU A 140 3.54 -13.48 2.46
N TYR A 141 2.90 -14.31 1.64
CA TYR A 141 1.65 -14.99 1.95
C TYR A 141 1.83 -16.50 1.83
N ILE A 142 1.46 -17.23 2.88
CA ILE A 142 1.48 -18.69 2.87
C ILE A 142 0.13 -19.18 2.36
N VAL A 143 0.15 -19.96 1.29
CA VAL A 143 -1.02 -20.53 0.66
C VAL A 143 -1.04 -22.05 0.91
N PRO A 144 -1.99 -22.56 1.72
CA PRO A 144 -2.07 -23.97 2.03
C PRO A 144 -2.29 -24.85 0.78
N HIS A 145 -1.83 -26.09 0.86
CA HIS A 145 -2.11 -27.10 -0.15
C HIS A 145 -3.61 -27.26 -0.40
N GLY A 146 -4.00 -27.30 -1.68
CA GLY A 146 -5.39 -27.46 -2.12
C GLY A 146 -6.12 -26.14 -2.42
N THR A 147 -5.58 -24.99 -1.99
CA THR A 147 -6.11 -23.69 -2.38
C THR A 147 -5.62 -23.31 -3.78
N ARG A 148 -6.54 -22.93 -4.66
CA ARG A 148 -6.20 -22.54 -6.03
C ARG A 148 -5.72 -21.09 -6.08
N LEU A 149 -4.53 -20.89 -6.66
CA LEU A 149 -3.98 -19.56 -6.95
C LEU A 149 -4.66 -18.94 -8.17
N LEU A 150 -4.95 -17.64 -8.07
CA LEU A 150 -5.45 -16.81 -9.17
C LEU A 150 -4.32 -16.06 -9.89
N VAL A 151 -3.18 -15.88 -9.22
CA VAL A 151 -2.01 -15.15 -9.71
C VAL A 151 -0.88 -16.10 -10.13
N LYS A 152 0.07 -15.58 -10.92
CA LYS A 152 1.26 -16.31 -11.38
C LYS A 152 2.51 -15.45 -11.15
N THR A 153 3.68 -16.08 -11.08
CA THR A 153 4.96 -15.37 -11.06
C THR A 153 5.07 -14.43 -12.26
N GLY A 154 5.43 -13.17 -12.00
CA GLY A 154 5.50 -12.09 -12.99
C GLY A 154 4.20 -11.30 -13.17
N SER A 155 3.09 -11.71 -12.54
CA SER A 155 1.87 -10.90 -12.52
C SER A 155 2.09 -9.62 -11.72
N LYS A 156 1.45 -8.53 -12.15
CA LYS A 156 1.29 -7.31 -11.34
C LYS A 156 -0.05 -7.36 -10.62
N VAL A 157 -0.05 -7.03 -9.35
CA VAL A 157 -1.25 -7.00 -8.52
C VAL A 157 -1.36 -5.67 -7.79
N LYS A 158 -2.60 -5.31 -7.43
CA LYS A 158 -2.88 -4.17 -6.57
C LYS A 158 -3.19 -4.61 -5.13
N ALA A 159 -3.01 -3.71 -4.17
CA ALA A 159 -3.52 -3.81 -2.83
C ALA A 159 -5.04 -4.06 -2.88
N GLY A 160 -5.48 -5.10 -2.19
CA GLY A 160 -6.85 -5.60 -2.19
C GLY A 160 -7.15 -6.67 -3.24
N GLU A 161 -6.23 -6.99 -4.15
CA GLU A 161 -6.47 -8.00 -5.20
C GLU A 161 -6.36 -9.43 -4.67
N GLN A 162 -7.29 -10.30 -5.07
CA GLN A 162 -7.31 -11.69 -4.62
C GLN A 162 -6.15 -12.51 -5.20
N LEU A 163 -5.36 -13.12 -4.33
CA LEU A 163 -4.27 -14.03 -4.69
C LEU A 163 -4.75 -15.47 -4.84
N THR A 164 -5.78 -15.85 -4.06
CA THR A 164 -6.37 -17.18 -4.05
C THR A 164 -7.87 -17.16 -4.33
N GLU A 165 -8.42 -18.29 -4.78
CA GLU A 165 -9.86 -18.50 -4.80
C GLU A 165 -10.43 -18.48 -3.35
N GLY A 166 -11.63 -17.94 -3.20
CA GLY A 166 -12.32 -17.84 -1.91
C GLY A 166 -13.16 -16.57 -1.78
N ILE A 167 -13.72 -16.39 -0.59
CA ILE A 167 -14.52 -15.25 -0.17
C ILE A 167 -13.60 -14.22 0.49
N ILE A 168 -13.67 -12.96 0.08
CA ILE A 168 -12.88 -11.90 0.72
C ILE A 168 -13.42 -11.64 2.13
N ASP A 169 -12.54 -11.56 3.14
CA ASP A 169 -12.92 -11.11 4.48
C ASP A 169 -13.09 -9.57 4.50
N PRO A 170 -14.23 -9.04 4.92
CA PRO A 170 -14.43 -7.61 5.08
C PRO A 170 -13.39 -6.92 5.98
N HIS A 171 -12.79 -7.62 6.94
CA HIS A 171 -11.74 -7.07 7.80
C HIS A 171 -10.45 -6.78 7.02
N ASP A 172 -10.07 -7.69 6.11
CA ASP A 172 -8.87 -7.50 5.28
C ASP A 172 -9.07 -6.30 4.35
N ILE A 173 -10.27 -6.16 3.77
CA ILE A 173 -10.63 -4.98 2.96
C ILE A 173 -10.54 -3.70 3.79
N LEU A 174 -11.02 -3.73 5.03
CA LEU A 174 -11.00 -2.56 5.93
C LEU A 174 -9.58 -2.13 6.24
N GLN A 175 -8.69 -3.09 6.52
CA GLN A 175 -7.32 -2.81 6.89
C GLN A 175 -6.47 -2.34 5.70
N ILE A 176 -6.71 -2.90 4.51
CA ILE A 176 -5.87 -2.66 3.32
C ILE A 176 -6.37 -1.47 2.50
N ILE A 177 -7.67 -1.43 2.18
CA ILE A 177 -8.24 -0.45 1.24
C ILE A 177 -9.04 0.64 1.98
N GLY A 178 -9.68 0.27 3.09
CA GLY A 178 -10.40 1.19 3.96
C GLY A 178 -11.93 1.11 3.86
N LYS A 179 -12.59 1.94 4.68
CA LYS A 179 -14.03 1.89 4.95
C LYS A 179 -14.93 1.94 3.71
N GLU A 180 -14.59 2.76 2.72
CA GLU A 180 -15.42 2.94 1.52
C GLU A 180 -15.42 1.69 0.64
N ALA A 181 -14.27 1.01 0.57
CA ALA A 181 -14.14 -0.23 -0.18
C ALA A 181 -14.92 -1.36 0.50
N VAL A 182 -14.89 -1.43 1.83
CA VAL A 182 -15.70 -2.39 2.60
C VAL A 182 -17.18 -2.17 2.36
N GLN A 183 -17.64 -0.92 2.47
CA GLN A 183 -19.06 -0.60 2.26
C GLN A 183 -19.51 -1.02 0.85
N ARG A 184 -18.71 -0.69 -0.17
CA ARG A 184 -18.99 -1.09 -1.56
C ARG A 184 -19.01 -2.61 -1.71
N HIS A 185 -18.03 -3.30 -1.13
CA HIS A 185 -17.96 -4.76 -1.14
C HIS A 185 -19.20 -5.39 -0.50
N LEU A 186 -19.63 -4.92 0.67
CA LEU A 186 -20.84 -5.39 1.34
C LEU A 186 -22.09 -5.17 0.48
N ILE A 187 -22.24 -3.99 -0.11
CA ILE A 187 -23.39 -3.69 -1.00
C ILE A 187 -23.39 -4.64 -2.20
N ASP A 188 -22.24 -4.84 -2.85
CA ASP A 188 -22.11 -5.70 -4.03
C ASP A 188 -22.41 -7.16 -3.70
N GLU A 189 -21.88 -7.68 -2.59
CA GLU A 189 -22.12 -9.06 -2.15
C GLU A 189 -23.60 -9.28 -1.78
N ILE A 190 -24.20 -8.35 -1.03
CA ILE A 190 -25.63 -8.43 -0.68
C ILE A 190 -26.50 -8.36 -1.94
N GLN A 191 -26.18 -7.46 -2.88
CA GLN A 191 -26.86 -7.37 -4.18
C GLN A 191 -26.77 -8.67 -4.97
N LYS A 192 -25.59 -9.29 -5.06
CA LYS A 192 -25.42 -10.59 -5.74
C LYS A 192 -26.34 -11.65 -5.15
N VAL A 193 -26.44 -11.72 -3.83
CA VAL A 193 -27.32 -12.68 -3.14
C VAL A 193 -28.79 -12.44 -3.48
N TYR A 194 -29.29 -11.20 -3.38
CA TYR A 194 -30.70 -10.91 -3.70
C TYR A 194 -31.03 -11.09 -5.19
N ARG A 195 -30.13 -10.67 -6.09
CA ARG A 195 -30.29 -10.89 -7.53
C ARG A 195 -30.35 -12.37 -7.90
N SER A 196 -29.54 -13.21 -7.25
CA SER A 196 -29.57 -14.67 -7.46
C SER A 196 -30.91 -15.31 -7.05
N GLN A 197 -31.65 -14.68 -6.14
CA GLN A 197 -32.98 -15.10 -5.69
C GLN A 197 -34.12 -14.44 -6.49
N GLY A 198 -33.79 -13.64 -7.52
CA GLY A 198 -34.77 -12.93 -8.33
C GLY A 198 -35.37 -11.68 -7.67
N VAL A 199 -34.76 -11.18 -6.58
CA VAL A 199 -35.21 -9.95 -5.90
C VAL A 199 -34.31 -8.78 -6.31
N ASN A 200 -34.90 -7.76 -6.91
CA ASN A 200 -34.21 -6.50 -7.24
C ASN A 200 -34.44 -5.49 -6.12
N ILE A 201 -33.40 -5.22 -5.32
CA ILE A 201 -33.40 -4.17 -4.29
C ILE A 201 -32.58 -2.99 -4.81
N HIS A 202 -32.96 -1.75 -4.52
CA HIS A 202 -32.13 -0.59 -4.87
C HIS A 202 -31.00 -0.42 -3.85
N ASP A 203 -29.79 -0.14 -4.33
CA ASP A 203 -28.57 0.07 -3.52
C ASP A 203 -28.76 1.01 -2.32
N LYS A 204 -29.61 2.04 -2.44
CA LYS A 204 -29.89 2.99 -1.35
C LYS A 204 -30.40 2.29 -0.08
N HIS A 205 -31.21 1.24 -0.22
CA HIS A 205 -31.74 0.51 0.93
C HIS A 205 -30.66 -0.32 1.64
N ILE A 206 -29.71 -0.84 0.89
CA ILE A 206 -28.61 -1.65 1.42
C ILE A 206 -27.56 -0.74 2.04
N ALA A 207 -27.23 0.36 1.36
CA ALA A 207 -26.25 1.34 1.81
C ALA A 207 -26.62 1.99 3.14
N ILE A 208 -27.91 2.19 3.45
CA ILE A 208 -28.35 2.76 4.74
C ILE A 208 -28.01 1.84 5.92
N ILE A 209 -27.92 0.53 5.71
CA ILE A 209 -27.70 -0.47 6.78
C ILE A 209 -26.21 -0.80 6.93
N ALA A 210 -25.43 -0.71 5.86
CA ALA A 210 -24.01 -1.08 5.81
C ALA A 210 -23.03 0.11 6.06
N CYS A 211 -23.52 1.23 6.63
CA CYS A 211 -22.75 2.44 6.94
C CYS A 211 -22.22 2.46 8.38
#